data_AF-A0A9W8JRI6-F1
#
_entry.id   AF-A0A9W8JRI6-F1
#
_cell.length_a   1.000
_cell.length_b   1.000
_cell.length_c   1.000
_cell.angle_alpha   90.00
_cell.angle_beta   90.00
_cell.angle_gamma   90.00
#
_symmetry.space_group_name_H-M   'P 1'
#
loop_
_entity.id
_entity.type
_entity.pdbx_description
1 polymer ?
#
loop_
_entity_poly.entity_id
_entity_poly.type
_entity_poly.pdbx_seq_one_letter_code
_entity_poly.pdbx_strand_id
1 'polypeptide(L)'
;MGADSEGPAIISNNVYCPRPVKSIPRSFFSRLRVSAQEHLTPEISDRQLRSIHDNMDVDDQTLDSTHRHTPTSRSASVPMPNPPVSNSNHLPAAAPTGPQSPIGGSTSVLERLESMSKRIDNLTAALGAHDARCEAHITCLREDVHRPESKPPRAKRPRKEKPPPDPRLKHDFRPHFLTNIRQHVLFLLKIGKLEQVRTIQPPTVDEHSSFLRRSPSFARITKENWRYNFSKDSDDPFNAEAIAVFTDHFLHCIEHGWYSKNPTPDEFKDKKHIANSLKEHLDYIDNKYISQRAGAVISKERQSRISRRKRKLYEDRRDAMVKEKPQHAWLFHSMGTEAVSSDDSDQEADAKRKVFRRTRVPWRSKKFRDLQYEADGYVAANRQPLIGKRRNAGSKPRRRVDGDDSQTPHSRELTVPAGLPRNCYDDDWKNTLTEEQLEGLQIIDMDYDFINGYNPPGRSI
;
A
#
# COMPACT_ATOMS: atom_id res chain seq x y z
N MET A 1 -10.99 4.28 83.53
CA MET A 1 -10.22 3.03 83.75
C MET A 1 -9.93 2.47 82.37
N GLY A 2 -8.78 2.66 81.72
CA GLY A 2 -7.42 2.93 82.19
C GLY A 2 -6.56 1.68 81.93
N ALA A 3 -5.34 1.89 81.41
CA ALA A 3 -4.27 0.95 81.05
C ALA A 3 -4.17 0.66 79.52
N ASP A 4 -3.23 1.21 78.75
CA ASP A 4 -1.75 1.29 78.82
C ASP A 4 -1.07 0.18 78.02
N SER A 5 -0.38 0.55 76.93
CA SER A 5 0.90 -0.06 76.55
C SER A 5 1.62 0.83 75.53
N GLU A 6 2.65 1.52 76.00
CA GLU A 6 3.66 2.23 75.21
C GLU A 6 4.67 1.25 74.59
N GLY A 7 5.22 1.62 73.43
CA GLY A 7 6.40 1.01 72.83
C GLY A 7 7.06 1.96 71.81
N PRO A 8 8.40 2.06 71.74
CA PRO A 8 9.07 3.35 71.52
C PRO A 8 9.52 3.64 70.09
N ALA A 9 9.77 4.94 69.88
CA ALA A 9 10.27 5.58 68.66
C ALA A 9 11.70 5.15 68.31
N ILE A 10 11.94 4.92 67.01
CA ILE A 10 13.28 4.87 66.42
C ILE A 10 13.44 6.03 65.45
N ILE A 11 14.50 6.79 65.70
CA ILE A 11 15.02 7.93 64.95
C ILE A 11 15.60 7.42 63.62
N SER A 12 15.22 8.03 62.48
CA SER A 12 15.99 7.92 61.24
C SER A 12 16.24 9.30 60.63
N ASN A 13 17.53 9.53 60.38
CA ASN A 13 18.15 10.80 60.07
C ASN A 13 17.68 11.47 58.77
N ASN A 14 17.58 12.80 58.85
CA ASN A 14 17.55 13.73 57.73
C ASN A 14 18.77 13.53 56.83
N VAL A 15 18.54 13.21 55.55
CA VAL A 15 19.53 13.42 54.48
C VAL A 15 18.94 14.42 53.49
N TYR A 16 19.59 15.58 53.44
CA TYR A 16 19.26 16.74 52.63
C TYR A 16 19.72 16.48 51.18
N CYS A 17 18.79 16.32 50.24
CA CYS A 17 19.10 16.24 48.80
C CYS A 17 18.94 17.62 48.14
N PRO A 18 20.00 18.24 47.61
CA PRO A 18 19.87 19.48 46.86
C PRO A 18 19.23 19.25 45.49
N ARG A 19 18.31 20.14 45.11
CA ARG A 19 17.67 20.19 43.79
C ARG A 19 18.70 20.55 42.70
N PRO A 20 18.77 19.85 41.56
CA PRO A 20 19.56 20.32 40.42
C PRO A 20 18.80 21.41 39.66
N VAL A 21 19.53 22.51 39.43
CA VAL A 21 19.10 23.71 38.70
C VAL A 21 19.21 23.50 37.18
N LYS A 22 18.16 23.96 36.52
CA LYS A 22 17.97 24.39 35.12
C LYS A 22 19.18 24.38 34.15
N SER A 23 18.98 23.63 33.06
CA SER A 23 19.20 23.97 31.63
C SER A 23 20.47 24.74 31.21
N ILE A 24 21.31 24.06 30.42
CA ILE A 24 22.32 24.68 29.54
C ILE A 24 21.90 24.47 28.07
N PRO A 25 22.06 25.46 27.16
CA PRO A 25 21.56 25.39 25.78
C PRO A 25 22.38 24.49 24.87
N ARG A 26 21.69 23.82 23.94
CA ARG A 26 22.19 22.83 22.95
C ARG A 26 22.99 23.43 21.77
N SER A 27 23.65 24.58 21.92
CA SER A 27 24.31 25.28 20.81
C SER A 27 25.85 25.27 20.87
N PHE A 28 26.46 24.16 21.27
CA PHE A 28 27.94 24.09 21.43
C PHE A 28 28.63 22.85 20.83
N PHE A 29 27.94 21.97 20.11
CA PHE A 29 28.53 20.78 19.48
C PHE A 29 28.60 20.85 17.95
N SER A 30 29.08 21.98 17.41
CA SER A 30 29.26 22.15 15.95
C SER A 30 30.66 22.60 15.51
N ARG A 31 31.68 22.51 16.38
CA ARG A 31 33.07 22.77 15.99
C ARG A 31 34.03 21.86 16.74
N LEU A 32 34.25 20.66 16.19
CA LEU A 32 35.46 19.82 16.34
C LEU A 32 35.18 18.48 15.64
N ARG A 33 35.16 18.51 14.30
CA ARG A 33 35.28 17.32 13.45
C ARG A 33 35.83 17.73 12.09
N VAL A 34 37.05 18.27 12.12
CA VAL A 34 37.93 18.39 10.96
C VAL A 34 39.27 17.86 11.45
N SER A 35 39.88 16.99 10.65
CA SER A 35 41.15 16.29 10.89
C SER A 35 41.05 14.92 11.57
N ALA A 36 40.74 13.90 10.76
CA ALA A 36 41.28 12.54 10.83
C ALA A 36 40.67 11.75 9.65
N GLN A 37 41.16 12.01 8.45
CA GLN A 37 40.78 11.27 7.26
C GLN A 37 42.03 10.98 6.44
N GLU A 38 42.91 10.14 6.98
CA GLU A 38 43.96 9.47 6.22
C GLU A 38 44.04 8.01 6.69
N HIS A 39 44.10 7.10 5.70
CA HIS A 39 44.31 5.66 5.79
C HIS A 39 43.22 4.81 6.43
N LEU A 40 42.33 4.28 5.58
CA LEU A 40 41.86 2.89 5.62
C LEU A 40 41.16 2.58 4.29
N THR A 41 41.86 1.88 3.41
CA THR A 41 41.32 1.28 2.18
C THR A 41 40.39 0.11 2.53
N PRO A 42 39.25 -0.10 1.84
CA PRO A 42 38.46 -1.31 2.00
C PRO A 42 38.78 -2.29 0.86
N GLU A 43 39.88 -3.04 0.97
CA GLU A 43 40.09 -4.28 0.21
C GLU A 43 39.39 -5.46 0.92
N ILE A 44 38.07 -5.36 1.13
CA ILE A 44 37.25 -6.50 1.56
C ILE A 44 35.91 -6.40 0.84
N SER A 45 35.89 -6.84 -0.42
CA SER A 45 34.63 -7.07 -1.15
C SER A 45 34.77 -8.13 -2.24
N ASP A 46 35.95 -8.28 -2.85
CA ASP A 46 36.11 -9.24 -3.95
C ASP A 46 36.45 -10.65 -3.51
N ARG A 47 37.05 -10.83 -2.32
CA ARG A 47 37.51 -12.14 -1.84
C ARG A 47 36.37 -13.06 -1.37
N GLN A 48 35.27 -12.47 -0.88
CA GLN A 48 34.09 -13.25 -0.45
C GLN A 48 33.18 -13.66 -1.62
N LEU A 49 33.14 -12.87 -2.69
CA LEU A 49 32.44 -13.26 -3.92
C LEU A 49 33.27 -14.28 -4.73
N ARG A 50 34.60 -14.14 -4.75
CA ARG A 50 35.49 -15.16 -5.34
C ARG A 50 35.48 -16.46 -4.56
N SER A 51 35.43 -16.46 -3.23
CA SER A 51 35.30 -17.72 -2.45
C SER A 51 33.98 -18.46 -2.69
N ILE A 52 32.93 -17.78 -3.15
CA ILE A 52 31.68 -18.43 -3.57
C ILE A 52 31.82 -18.93 -5.01
N HIS A 53 32.50 -18.20 -5.90
CA HIS A 53 32.77 -18.60 -7.28
C HIS A 53 33.84 -19.71 -7.43
N ASP A 54 34.87 -19.74 -6.59
CA ASP A 54 35.99 -20.69 -6.64
C ASP A 54 35.58 -22.08 -6.13
N ASN A 55 34.45 -22.20 -5.43
CA ASN A 55 33.79 -23.47 -5.11
C ASN A 55 32.80 -23.90 -6.23
N MET A 56 32.72 -23.18 -7.36
CA MET A 56 31.80 -23.48 -8.46
C MET A 56 32.45 -24.22 -9.65
N ASP A 57 33.78 -24.35 -9.71
CA ASP A 57 34.51 -24.97 -10.84
C ASP A 57 35.22 -26.27 -10.45
N VAL A 58 34.48 -27.25 -9.93
CA VAL A 58 35.00 -28.63 -9.83
C VAL A 58 33.97 -29.59 -10.44
N ASP A 59 34.47 -30.31 -11.46
CA ASP A 59 33.88 -31.41 -12.23
C ASP A 59 32.97 -31.08 -13.43
N ASP A 60 33.60 -30.65 -14.53
CA ASP A 60 33.28 -31.20 -15.86
C ASP A 60 34.48 -31.03 -16.83
N GLN A 61 35.38 -32.02 -16.84
CA GLN A 61 36.36 -32.19 -17.91
C GLN A 61 36.47 -33.66 -18.30
N THR A 62 35.72 -34.06 -19.32
CA THR A 62 36.17 -35.05 -20.32
C THR A 62 35.42 -34.84 -21.63
N LEU A 63 36.07 -34.24 -22.62
CA LEU A 63 36.36 -34.82 -23.96
C LEU A 63 36.75 -33.75 -25.00
N ASP A 64 37.99 -33.89 -25.44
CA ASP A 64 38.47 -33.88 -26.84
C ASP A 64 38.29 -32.64 -27.75
N SER A 65 39.33 -31.82 -27.75
CA SER A 65 40.24 -31.50 -28.88
C SER A 65 39.73 -31.32 -30.33
N THR A 66 40.36 -30.30 -30.96
CA THR A 66 40.59 -30.04 -32.40
C THR A 66 39.54 -29.24 -33.21
N HIS A 67 39.79 -27.94 -33.42
CA HIS A 67 40.42 -27.42 -34.65
C HIS A 67 40.52 -25.88 -34.65
N ARG A 68 41.74 -25.37 -34.84
CA ARG A 68 42.03 -23.99 -35.27
C ARG A 68 41.60 -23.82 -36.72
N HIS A 69 40.95 -22.70 -37.05
CA HIS A 69 41.24 -21.90 -38.25
C HIS A 69 40.71 -20.46 -38.07
N THR A 70 41.62 -19.49 -38.03
CA THR A 70 41.41 -18.12 -38.54
C THR A 70 41.42 -18.16 -40.08
N PRO A 71 40.69 -17.29 -40.80
CA PRO A 71 41.28 -16.01 -41.18
C PRO A 71 40.32 -14.80 -41.36
N THR A 72 40.85 -13.62 -41.02
CA THR A 72 41.04 -12.43 -41.89
C THR A 72 39.89 -11.90 -42.78
N SER A 73 39.51 -10.64 -42.50
CA SER A 73 39.14 -9.53 -43.42
C SER A 73 37.99 -9.70 -44.42
N ARG A 74 37.10 -8.70 -44.54
CA ARG A 74 37.24 -7.50 -45.41
C ARG A 74 35.89 -6.80 -45.59
N SER A 75 35.97 -5.48 -45.71
CA SER A 75 34.90 -4.52 -46.01
C SER A 75 34.14 -4.78 -47.31
N ALA A 76 32.85 -4.45 -47.35
CA ALA A 76 32.21 -3.80 -48.50
C ALA A 76 30.82 -3.25 -48.12
N SER A 77 30.72 -1.93 -48.12
CA SER A 77 29.48 -1.16 -48.07
C SER A 77 28.72 -1.35 -49.39
N VAL A 78 27.45 -1.72 -49.33
CA VAL A 78 26.54 -1.77 -50.49
C VAL A 78 25.46 -0.70 -50.32
N PRO A 79 25.17 0.12 -51.35
CA PRO A 79 24.18 1.18 -51.28
C PRO A 79 22.75 0.64 -51.46
N MET A 80 21.82 1.21 -50.71
CA MET A 80 20.37 1.04 -50.83
C MET A 80 19.85 1.69 -52.12
N PRO A 81 19.04 1.00 -52.95
CA PRO A 81 18.24 1.65 -53.97
C PRO A 81 16.88 2.09 -53.40
N ASN A 82 16.46 3.30 -53.79
CA ASN A 82 15.15 3.87 -53.50
C ASN A 82 13.99 2.99 -54.01
N PRO A 83 12.80 3.03 -53.36
CA PRO A 83 11.62 2.32 -53.84
C PRO A 83 10.93 3.08 -54.98
N PRO A 84 10.34 2.38 -55.97
CA PRO A 84 9.50 3.01 -56.97
C PRO A 84 8.08 3.24 -56.43
N VAL A 85 7.58 4.43 -56.72
CA VAL A 85 6.16 4.79 -56.77
C VAL A 85 5.53 4.06 -57.94
N SER A 86 4.43 3.34 -57.74
CA SER A 86 3.42 3.11 -58.79
C SER A 86 2.09 2.61 -58.21
N ASN A 87 1.04 3.35 -58.59
CA ASN A 87 -0.37 3.00 -58.55
C ASN A 87 -0.65 1.66 -59.25
N SER A 88 -1.59 0.88 -58.72
CA SER A 88 -2.67 0.33 -59.57
C SER A 88 -3.88 -0.09 -58.74
N ASN A 89 -5.04 0.23 -59.30
CA ASN A 89 -6.37 -0.19 -58.89
C ASN A 89 -6.50 -1.72 -58.98
N HIS A 90 -7.05 -2.36 -57.95
CA HIS A 90 -7.77 -3.63 -58.10
C HIS A 90 -9.05 -3.65 -57.26
N LEU A 91 -10.10 -4.13 -57.90
CA LEU A 91 -11.48 -4.32 -57.48
C LEU A 91 -11.63 -5.15 -56.18
N PRO A 92 -12.74 -4.98 -55.44
CA PRO A 92 -12.97 -5.69 -54.18
C PRO A 92 -13.38 -7.15 -54.43
N ALA A 93 -12.61 -8.07 -53.84
CA ALA A 93 -12.95 -9.48 -53.73
C ALA A 93 -13.82 -9.73 -52.49
N ALA A 94 -14.86 -10.54 -52.71
CA ALA A 94 -15.56 -11.46 -51.80
C ALA A 94 -15.62 -11.14 -50.29
N ALA A 95 -16.85 -10.97 -49.83
CA ALA A 95 -17.24 -10.93 -48.42
C ALA A 95 -16.75 -12.16 -47.63
N PRO A 96 -16.23 -11.99 -46.41
CA PRO A 96 -15.97 -13.10 -45.51
C PRO A 96 -17.28 -13.61 -44.92
N THR A 97 -17.59 -14.87 -45.22
CA THR A 97 -18.56 -15.70 -44.50
C THR A 97 -18.21 -15.70 -43.01
N GLY A 98 -19.08 -15.08 -42.22
CA GLY A 98 -18.95 -15.04 -40.76
C GLY A 98 -19.01 -16.43 -40.13
N PRO A 99 -18.36 -16.63 -38.98
CA PRO A 99 -18.46 -17.88 -38.22
C PRO A 99 -19.92 -18.08 -37.77
N GLN A 100 -20.51 -19.20 -38.18
CA GLN A 100 -21.78 -19.66 -37.67
C GLN A 100 -21.67 -19.77 -36.15
N SER A 101 -22.36 -18.87 -35.45
CA SER A 101 -22.54 -18.98 -34.01
C SER A 101 -23.28 -20.30 -33.75
N PRO A 102 -22.81 -21.12 -32.79
CA PRO A 102 -23.55 -22.31 -32.40
C PRO A 102 -24.93 -21.86 -31.95
N ILE A 103 -25.97 -22.42 -32.58
CA ILE A 103 -27.36 -22.26 -32.20
C ILE A 103 -27.47 -22.80 -30.78
N GLY A 104 -27.27 -21.89 -29.82
CA GLY A 104 -27.35 -22.16 -28.40
C GLY A 104 -28.76 -22.64 -28.08
N GLY A 105 -28.83 -23.78 -27.40
CA GLY A 105 -30.08 -24.41 -27.00
C GLY A 105 -31.05 -23.38 -26.46
N SER A 106 -32.26 -23.40 -27.01
CA SER A 106 -33.40 -22.64 -26.54
C SER A 106 -33.66 -23.04 -25.08
N THR A 107 -33.01 -22.35 -24.15
CA THR A 107 -33.37 -22.38 -22.74
C THR A 107 -34.82 -21.96 -22.68
N SER A 108 -35.65 -22.88 -22.20
CA SER A 108 -37.09 -22.70 -22.15
C SER A 108 -37.38 -21.35 -21.48
N VAL A 109 -38.37 -20.61 -21.99
CA VAL A 109 -38.82 -19.35 -21.38
C VAL A 109 -39.07 -19.54 -19.87
N LEU A 110 -39.48 -20.74 -19.45
CA LEU A 110 -39.64 -21.12 -18.05
C LEU A 110 -38.31 -21.11 -17.26
N GLU A 111 -37.21 -21.62 -17.81
CA GLU A 111 -35.90 -21.61 -17.13
C GLU A 111 -35.37 -20.17 -16.95
N ARG A 112 -35.65 -19.29 -17.92
CA ARG A 112 -35.29 -17.87 -17.79
C ARG A 112 -36.13 -17.18 -16.71
N LEU A 113 -37.42 -17.47 -16.62
CA LEU A 113 -38.30 -16.93 -15.58
C LEU A 113 -37.94 -17.46 -14.19
N GLU A 114 -37.61 -18.74 -14.04
CA GLU A 114 -37.13 -19.31 -12.77
C GLU A 114 -35.79 -18.68 -12.35
N SER A 115 -34.87 -18.48 -13.29
CA SER A 115 -33.59 -17.80 -13.03
C SER A 115 -33.82 -16.35 -12.57
N MET A 116 -34.74 -15.62 -13.20
CA MET A 116 -35.10 -14.27 -12.78
C MET A 116 -35.76 -14.26 -11.39
N SER A 117 -36.68 -15.17 -11.09
CA SER A 117 -37.30 -15.27 -9.76
C SER A 117 -36.25 -15.51 -8.67
N LYS A 118 -35.32 -16.45 -8.89
CA LYS A 118 -34.21 -16.70 -7.95
C LYS A 118 -33.32 -15.47 -7.76
N ARG A 119 -33.09 -14.66 -8.80
CA ARG A 119 -32.34 -13.39 -8.67
C ARG A 119 -33.11 -12.37 -7.83
N ILE A 120 -34.43 -12.27 -7.99
CA ILE A 120 -35.26 -11.39 -7.17
C ILE A 120 -35.24 -11.83 -5.70
N ASP A 121 -35.44 -13.11 -5.41
CA ASP A 121 -35.42 -13.64 -4.04
C ASP A 121 -34.07 -13.38 -3.35
N ASN A 122 -32.97 -13.57 -4.08
CA ASN A 122 -31.63 -13.28 -3.58
C ASN A 122 -31.42 -11.78 -3.29
N LEU A 123 -31.92 -10.88 -4.15
CA LEU A 123 -31.85 -9.44 -3.93
C LEU A 123 -32.70 -9.02 -2.73
N THR A 124 -33.90 -9.57 -2.58
CA THR A 124 -34.77 -9.31 -1.42
C THR A 124 -34.14 -9.78 -0.11
N ALA A 125 -33.53 -10.97 -0.11
CA ALA A 125 -32.78 -11.47 1.05
C ALA A 125 -31.57 -10.59 1.38
N ALA A 126 -30.84 -10.11 0.36
CA ALA A 126 -29.70 -9.21 0.55
C ALA A 126 -30.11 -7.85 1.11
N LEU A 127 -31.24 -7.29 0.67
CA LEU A 127 -31.82 -6.06 1.21
C LEU A 127 -32.25 -6.24 2.67
N GLY A 128 -32.97 -7.33 3.01
CA GLY A 128 -33.35 -7.62 4.39
C GLY A 128 -32.13 -7.77 5.33
N ALA A 129 -31.07 -8.43 4.86
CA ALA A 129 -29.82 -8.54 5.63
C ALA A 129 -29.08 -7.19 5.77
N HIS A 130 -29.20 -6.30 4.78
CA HIS A 130 -28.66 -4.94 4.86
C HIS A 130 -29.42 -4.10 5.89
N ASP A 131 -30.75 -4.13 5.87
CA ASP A 131 -31.59 -3.37 6.80
C ASP A 131 -31.39 -3.83 8.25
N ALA A 132 -31.30 -5.14 8.48
CA ALA A 132 -30.97 -5.68 9.81
C ALA A 132 -29.59 -5.20 10.33
N ARG A 133 -28.59 -5.05 9.45
CA ARG A 133 -27.28 -4.49 9.81
C ARG A 133 -27.36 -3.00 10.13
N CYS A 134 -28.17 -2.25 9.39
CA CYS A 134 -28.41 -0.83 9.65
C CYS A 134 -29.10 -0.63 11.00
N GLU A 135 -30.17 -1.37 11.29
CA GLU A 135 -30.90 -1.30 12.57
C GLU A 135 -30.02 -1.69 13.77
N ALA A 136 -29.18 -2.72 13.63
CA ALA A 136 -28.21 -3.08 14.67
C ALA A 136 -27.18 -1.95 14.92
N HIS A 137 -26.73 -1.26 13.86
CA HIS A 137 -25.82 -0.12 13.97
C HIS A 137 -26.47 1.07 14.65
N ILE A 138 -27.70 1.40 14.24
CA ILE A 138 -28.54 2.45 14.82
C ILE A 138 -28.74 2.21 16.33
N THR A 139 -29.09 0.99 16.70
CA THR A 139 -29.32 0.61 18.11
C THR A 139 -28.05 0.84 18.93
N CYS A 140 -26.88 0.44 18.41
CA CYS A 140 -25.59 0.68 19.05
C CYS A 140 -25.27 2.17 19.23
N LEU A 141 -25.68 3.04 18.28
CA LEU A 141 -25.43 4.48 18.37
C LEU A 141 -26.37 5.18 19.35
N ARG A 142 -27.65 4.77 19.40
CA ARG A 142 -28.61 5.29 20.39
C ARG A 142 -28.18 4.98 21.83
N GLU A 143 -27.64 3.79 22.07
CA GLU A 143 -27.09 3.41 23.38
C GLU A 143 -25.85 4.24 23.78
N ASP A 144 -25.03 4.68 22.83
CA ASP A 144 -23.86 5.52 23.10
C ASP A 144 -24.24 6.99 23.42
N VAL A 145 -25.37 7.50 22.92
CA VAL A 145 -25.84 8.89 23.18
C VAL A 145 -26.44 9.07 24.58
N HIS A 146 -26.97 8.02 25.20
CA HIS A 146 -27.53 8.07 26.56
C HIS A 146 -26.60 7.56 27.65
N ARG A 147 -25.33 7.34 27.32
CA ARG A 147 -24.35 6.84 28.29
C ARG A 147 -23.93 7.96 29.26
N PRO A 148 -24.25 7.87 30.57
CA PRO A 148 -23.73 8.82 31.56
C PRO A 148 -22.19 8.83 31.54
N GLU A 149 -21.58 10.00 31.75
CA GLU A 149 -20.15 10.30 31.51
C GLU A 149 -19.14 9.41 32.26
N SER A 150 -19.58 8.53 33.17
CA SER A 150 -18.74 7.49 33.75
C SER A 150 -18.52 6.36 32.72
N LYS A 151 -17.62 6.57 31.75
CA LYS A 151 -17.20 5.52 30.80
C LYS A 151 -16.71 4.27 31.56
N PRO A 152 -17.43 3.14 31.55
CA PRO A 152 -16.84 1.90 31.99
C PRO A 152 -15.65 1.57 31.05
N PRO A 153 -14.60 0.92 31.55
CA PRO A 153 -13.45 0.55 30.73
C PRO A 153 -13.93 -0.21 29.51
N ARG A 154 -13.67 0.36 28.33
CA ARG A 154 -14.11 -0.15 27.02
C ARG A 154 -13.85 -1.65 26.96
N ALA A 155 -14.91 -2.46 26.97
CA ALA A 155 -14.80 -3.90 26.81
C ALA A 155 -13.97 -4.16 25.57
N LYS A 156 -12.80 -4.78 25.75
CA LYS A 156 -11.87 -5.08 24.66
C LYS A 156 -12.67 -5.93 23.68
N ARG A 157 -12.94 -5.42 22.47
CA ARG A 157 -13.51 -6.22 21.39
C ARG A 157 -12.77 -7.56 21.36
N PRO A 158 -13.47 -8.71 21.28
CA PRO A 158 -12.81 -10.00 21.18
C PRO A 158 -11.83 -9.87 20.01
N ARG A 159 -10.53 -9.93 20.32
CA ARG A 159 -9.50 -9.93 19.28
C ARG A 159 -9.84 -11.14 18.43
N LYS A 160 -10.06 -10.95 17.12
CA LYS A 160 -9.99 -12.09 16.18
C LYS A 160 -8.75 -12.86 16.59
N GLU A 161 -8.96 -14.10 17.04
CA GLU A 161 -7.87 -14.95 17.48
C GLU A 161 -6.90 -14.99 16.32
N LYS A 162 -5.73 -14.38 16.51
CA LYS A 162 -4.68 -14.53 15.53
C LYS A 162 -4.41 -16.03 15.48
N PRO A 163 -4.29 -16.63 14.29
CA PRO A 163 -3.86 -18.03 14.22
C PRO A 163 -2.64 -18.20 15.12
N PRO A 164 -2.56 -19.30 15.88
CA PRO A 164 -1.46 -19.52 16.80
C PRO A 164 -0.15 -19.25 16.05
N PRO A 165 0.75 -18.42 16.62
CA PRO A 165 1.98 -18.06 15.93
C PRO A 165 2.72 -19.34 15.58
N ASP A 166 3.09 -19.49 14.30
CA ASP A 166 3.80 -20.67 13.81
C ASP A 166 4.97 -20.96 14.78
N PRO A 167 5.01 -22.14 15.42
CA PRO A 167 6.03 -22.46 16.42
C PRO A 167 7.45 -22.29 15.87
N ARG A 168 7.63 -22.42 14.54
CA ARG A 168 8.89 -22.23 13.84
C ARG A 168 9.42 -20.79 13.90
N LEU A 169 8.57 -19.81 14.22
CA LEU A 169 8.99 -18.40 14.39
C LEU A 169 9.97 -18.20 15.55
N LYS A 170 10.00 -19.12 16.53
CA LYS A 170 10.87 -19.05 17.71
C LYS A 170 12.13 -19.92 17.61
N HIS A 171 12.35 -20.58 16.48
CA HIS A 171 13.49 -21.49 16.33
C HIS A 171 14.81 -20.71 16.24
N ASP A 172 15.84 -21.17 16.97
CA ASP A 172 17.13 -20.47 17.10
C ASP A 172 17.87 -20.29 15.76
N PHE A 173 17.64 -21.20 14.80
CA PHE A 173 18.26 -21.16 13.47
C PHE A 173 17.48 -20.33 12.44
N ARG A 174 16.30 -19.79 12.78
CA ARG A 174 15.50 -18.97 11.86
C ARG A 174 16.28 -17.78 11.29
N PRO A 175 17.10 -17.03 12.06
CA PRO A 175 17.91 -15.94 11.52
C PRO A 175 18.90 -16.39 10.44
N HIS A 176 19.51 -17.59 10.59
CA HIS A 176 20.44 -18.15 9.61
C HIS A 176 19.72 -18.54 8.32
N PHE A 177 18.58 -19.22 8.42
CA PHE A 177 17.72 -19.54 7.30
C PHE A 177 17.27 -18.30 6.52
N LEU A 178 16.79 -17.26 7.20
CA LEU A 178 16.41 -16.01 6.54
C LEU A 178 17.61 -15.29 5.91
N THR A 179 18.81 -15.43 6.49
CA THR A 179 20.04 -14.90 5.89
C THR A 179 20.39 -15.63 4.60
N ASN A 180 20.26 -16.96 4.57
CA ASN A 180 20.46 -17.76 3.37
C ASN A 180 19.47 -17.39 2.27
N ILE A 181 18.17 -17.20 2.60
CA ILE A 181 17.15 -16.73 1.63
C ILE A 181 17.56 -15.38 1.04
N ARG A 182 17.93 -14.41 1.88
CA ARG A 182 18.35 -13.06 1.44
C ARG A 182 19.54 -13.14 0.49
N GLN A 183 20.56 -13.92 0.84
CA GLN A 183 21.74 -14.11 0.00
C GLN A 183 21.38 -14.76 -1.35
N HIS A 184 20.50 -15.75 -1.33
CA HIS A 184 20.06 -16.42 -2.56
C HIS A 184 19.24 -15.50 -3.47
N VAL A 185 18.39 -14.64 -2.89
CA VAL A 185 17.66 -13.62 -3.67
C VAL A 185 18.62 -12.66 -4.35
N LEU A 186 19.64 -12.18 -3.64
CA LEU A 186 20.67 -11.30 -4.21
C LEU A 186 21.43 -12.00 -5.34
N PHE A 187 21.78 -13.27 -5.17
CA PHE A 187 22.42 -14.12 -6.18
C PHE A 187 21.57 -14.23 -7.45
N LEU A 188 20.30 -14.65 -7.33
CA LEU A 188 19.39 -14.80 -8.48
C LEU A 188 19.06 -13.48 -9.17
N LEU A 189 18.99 -12.38 -8.41
CA LEU A 189 18.84 -11.02 -8.97
C LEU A 189 20.11 -10.46 -9.60
N LYS A 190 21.26 -11.14 -9.45
CA LYS A 190 22.58 -10.67 -9.91
C LYS A 190 22.92 -9.27 -9.37
N ILE A 191 22.57 -9.02 -8.11
CA ILE A 191 22.92 -7.79 -7.39
C ILE A 191 23.78 -8.12 -6.17
N GLY A 192 24.80 -7.31 -5.90
CA GLY A 192 25.67 -7.51 -4.75
C GLY A 192 25.05 -6.98 -3.45
N LYS A 193 24.20 -5.96 -3.54
CA LYS A 193 23.58 -5.31 -2.39
C LYS A 193 22.17 -4.86 -2.69
N LEU A 194 21.31 -4.85 -1.67
CA LEU A 194 19.91 -4.48 -1.83
C LEU A 194 19.70 -3.01 -2.24
N GLU A 195 20.69 -2.14 -2.02
CA GLU A 195 20.68 -0.75 -2.51
C GLU A 195 20.65 -0.68 -4.04
N GLN A 196 21.10 -1.73 -4.72
CA GLN A 196 21.09 -1.86 -6.17
C GLN A 196 19.75 -2.34 -6.72
N VAL A 197 18.73 -2.60 -5.87
CA VAL A 197 17.42 -3.09 -6.36
C VAL A 197 16.81 -2.14 -7.41
N ARG A 198 17.06 -0.82 -7.33
CA ARG A 198 16.64 0.16 -8.33
C ARG A 198 17.19 -0.06 -9.74
N THR A 199 18.32 -0.77 -9.88
CA THR A 199 18.92 -1.06 -11.20
C THR A 199 18.22 -2.21 -11.89
N ILE A 200 17.39 -2.99 -11.17
CA ILE A 200 16.60 -4.06 -11.75
C ILE A 200 15.48 -3.44 -12.59
N GLN A 201 15.49 -3.77 -13.88
CA GLN A 201 14.44 -3.39 -14.80
C GLN A 201 13.26 -4.36 -14.63
N PRO A 202 12.05 -3.85 -14.34
CA PRO A 202 10.89 -4.72 -14.27
C PRO A 202 10.62 -5.32 -15.66
N PRO A 203 9.91 -6.46 -15.74
CA PRO A 203 9.41 -6.95 -17.01
C PRO A 203 8.64 -5.86 -17.76
N THR A 204 8.84 -5.76 -19.07
CA THR A 204 8.05 -4.84 -19.89
C THR A 204 6.60 -5.32 -19.96
N VAL A 205 5.68 -4.43 -20.36
CA VAL A 205 4.26 -4.79 -20.52
C VAL A 205 4.10 -5.92 -21.55
N ASP A 206 4.89 -5.89 -22.62
CA ASP A 206 4.88 -6.90 -23.67
C ASP A 206 5.46 -8.23 -23.21
N GLU A 207 6.54 -8.21 -22.41
CA GLU A 207 7.12 -9.42 -21.80
C GLU A 207 6.11 -10.09 -20.86
N HIS A 208 5.47 -9.31 -19.99
CA HIS A 208 4.47 -9.81 -19.04
C HIS A 208 3.23 -10.36 -19.77
N SER A 209 2.76 -9.66 -20.81
CA SER A 209 1.66 -10.13 -21.65
C SER A 209 2.01 -11.40 -22.43
N SER A 210 3.24 -11.51 -22.94
CA SER A 210 3.73 -12.68 -23.65
C SER A 210 3.85 -13.90 -22.74
N PHE A 211 4.26 -13.67 -21.49
CA PHE A 211 4.29 -14.69 -20.44
C PHE A 211 2.89 -15.22 -20.14
N LEU A 212 1.91 -14.33 -19.89
CA LEU A 212 0.52 -14.73 -19.62
C LEU A 212 -0.11 -15.52 -20.78
N ARG A 213 0.25 -15.17 -22.03
CA ARG A 213 -0.20 -15.89 -23.24
C ARG A 213 0.57 -17.18 -23.51
N ARG A 214 1.62 -17.48 -22.74
CA ARG A 214 2.57 -18.57 -23.00
C ARG A 214 3.12 -18.58 -24.43
N SER A 215 3.37 -17.40 -25.00
CA SER A 215 3.96 -17.24 -26.34
C SER A 215 5.34 -17.93 -26.44
N PRO A 216 5.69 -18.63 -27.53
CA PRO A 216 7.03 -19.22 -27.67
C PRO A 216 8.18 -18.20 -27.54
N SER A 217 7.91 -16.91 -27.70
CA SER A 217 8.87 -15.82 -27.54
C SER A 217 9.04 -15.29 -26.11
N PHE A 218 8.27 -15.75 -25.11
CA PHE A 218 8.42 -15.21 -23.75
C PHE A 218 9.70 -15.74 -23.09
N ALA A 219 10.40 -14.87 -22.37
CA ALA A 219 11.53 -15.27 -21.56
C ALA A 219 11.03 -16.12 -20.39
N ARG A 220 11.33 -17.43 -20.42
CA ARG A 220 11.04 -18.33 -19.30
C ARG A 220 11.78 -17.88 -18.05
N ILE A 221 11.12 -17.99 -16.91
CA ILE A 221 11.76 -17.73 -15.62
C ILE A 221 12.57 -18.98 -15.28
N THR A 222 13.89 -18.88 -15.36
CA THR A 222 14.81 -19.96 -15.00
C THR A 222 15.76 -19.49 -13.91
N LYS A 223 16.63 -20.38 -13.39
CA LYS A 223 17.65 -19.98 -12.41
C LYS A 223 18.67 -18.99 -12.99
N GLU A 224 18.98 -19.10 -14.29
CA GLU A 224 19.93 -18.22 -14.99
C GLU A 224 19.32 -16.87 -15.35
N ASN A 225 18.00 -16.85 -15.57
CA ASN A 225 17.22 -15.66 -15.94
C ASN A 225 16.09 -15.40 -14.96
N TRP A 226 16.41 -15.46 -13.66
CA TRP A 226 15.43 -15.24 -12.61
C TRP A 226 15.01 -13.77 -12.58
N ARG A 227 13.71 -13.50 -12.70
CA ARG A 227 13.13 -12.15 -12.66
C ARG A 227 11.91 -12.14 -11.77
N TYR A 228 11.71 -11.02 -11.08
CA TYR A 228 10.54 -10.77 -10.26
C TYR A 228 9.95 -9.40 -10.59
N ASN A 229 8.63 -9.30 -10.70
CA ASN A 229 7.95 -8.06 -11.02
C ASN A 229 7.51 -7.33 -9.73
N PHE A 230 8.37 -6.45 -9.23
CA PHE A 230 8.14 -5.59 -8.06
C PHE A 230 6.97 -4.60 -8.19
N SER A 231 6.33 -4.53 -9.37
CA SER A 231 5.14 -3.68 -9.61
C SER A 231 3.83 -4.45 -9.50
N LYS A 232 3.87 -5.75 -9.21
CA LYS A 232 2.73 -6.66 -9.18
C LYS A 232 2.72 -7.43 -7.86
N ASP A 233 1.55 -7.91 -7.47
CA ASP A 233 1.39 -8.71 -6.26
C ASP A 233 2.12 -10.05 -6.35
N SER A 234 2.43 -10.66 -5.20
CA SER A 234 3.10 -11.98 -5.15
C SER A 234 2.27 -13.13 -5.73
N ASP A 235 0.96 -12.91 -5.92
CA ASP A 235 0.02 -13.88 -6.49
C ASP A 235 -0.16 -13.70 -8.01
N ASP A 236 0.47 -12.69 -8.62
CA ASP A 236 0.53 -12.56 -10.08
C ASP A 236 1.20 -13.81 -10.69
N PRO A 237 0.66 -14.40 -11.78
CA PRO A 237 1.21 -15.63 -12.35
C PRO A 237 2.71 -15.58 -12.65
N PHE A 238 3.23 -14.42 -13.05
CA PHE A 238 4.66 -14.22 -13.32
C PHE A 238 5.48 -14.35 -12.02
N ASN A 239 5.02 -13.69 -10.97
CA ASN A 239 5.67 -13.70 -9.66
C ASN A 239 5.54 -15.07 -8.97
N ALA A 240 4.42 -15.75 -9.14
CA ALA A 240 4.20 -17.11 -8.64
C ALA A 240 5.20 -18.11 -9.25
N GLU A 241 5.45 -18.04 -10.56
CA GLU A 241 6.46 -18.88 -11.23
C GLU A 241 7.88 -18.54 -10.75
N ALA A 242 8.20 -17.25 -10.57
CA ALA A 242 9.48 -16.84 -10.00
C ALA A 242 9.71 -17.39 -8.58
N ILE A 243 8.68 -17.41 -7.73
CA ILE A 243 8.73 -17.98 -6.38
C ILE A 243 8.94 -19.50 -6.44
N ALA A 244 8.28 -20.19 -7.37
CA ALA A 244 8.46 -21.63 -7.56
C ALA A 244 9.91 -21.96 -7.99
N VAL A 245 10.42 -21.28 -9.01
CA VAL A 245 11.80 -21.44 -9.51
C VAL A 245 12.82 -21.15 -8.43
N PHE A 246 12.62 -20.09 -7.64
CA PHE A 246 13.46 -19.79 -6.48
C PHE A 246 13.46 -20.95 -5.49
N THR A 247 12.28 -21.44 -5.12
CA THR A 247 12.11 -22.45 -4.07
C THR A 247 12.80 -23.76 -4.45
N ASP A 248 12.61 -24.19 -5.70
CA ASP A 248 13.24 -25.41 -6.22
C ASP A 248 14.76 -25.27 -6.30
N HIS A 249 15.26 -24.14 -6.80
CA HIS A 249 16.70 -23.89 -6.88
C HIS A 249 17.35 -23.75 -5.49
N PHE A 250 16.67 -23.10 -4.55
CA PHE A 250 17.17 -22.94 -3.19
C PHE A 250 17.31 -24.30 -2.46
N LEU A 251 16.34 -25.20 -2.64
CA LEU A 251 16.43 -26.57 -2.12
C LEU A 251 17.57 -27.35 -2.77
N HIS A 252 17.70 -27.27 -4.09
CA HIS A 252 18.81 -27.89 -4.82
C HIS A 252 20.17 -27.44 -4.26
N CYS A 253 20.35 -26.14 -4.00
CA CYS A 253 21.56 -25.61 -3.37
C CYS A 253 21.77 -26.10 -1.93
N ILE A 254 20.71 -26.29 -1.14
CA ILE A 254 20.80 -26.87 0.21
C ILE A 254 21.33 -28.31 0.15
N GLU A 255 20.81 -29.12 -0.77
CA GLU A 255 21.22 -30.51 -0.97
C GLU A 255 22.70 -30.62 -1.39
N HIS A 256 23.19 -29.64 -2.14
CA HIS A 256 24.58 -29.57 -2.61
C HIS A 256 25.51 -28.80 -1.64
N GLY A 257 25.06 -28.54 -0.42
CA GLY A 257 25.92 -27.98 0.63
C GLY A 257 26.32 -26.51 0.44
N TRP A 258 25.63 -25.74 -0.40
CA TRP A 258 25.94 -24.31 -0.61
C TRP A 258 25.87 -23.48 0.67
N TYR A 259 25.07 -23.94 1.65
CA TYR A 259 24.88 -23.29 2.94
C TYR A 259 25.56 -24.05 4.09
N SER A 260 26.66 -24.77 3.82
CA SER A 260 27.39 -25.57 4.81
C SER A 260 27.82 -24.79 6.06
N LYS A 261 28.18 -23.50 5.91
CA LYS A 261 28.53 -22.62 7.04
C LYS A 261 27.35 -22.34 7.98
N ASN A 262 26.13 -22.31 7.45
CA ASN A 262 24.89 -22.00 8.15
C ASN A 262 23.82 -23.01 7.71
N PRO A 263 23.92 -24.28 8.16
CA PRO A 263 23.06 -25.34 7.65
C PRO A 263 21.59 -25.02 7.95
N THR A 264 20.74 -25.26 6.95
CA THR A 264 19.30 -25.07 7.09
C THR A 264 18.71 -26.31 7.74
N PRO A 265 18.08 -26.21 8.93
CA PRO A 265 17.47 -27.37 9.58
C PRO A 265 16.37 -27.97 8.72
N ASP A 266 16.14 -29.29 8.85
CA ASP A 266 15.18 -30.02 8.00
C ASP A 266 13.75 -29.46 8.06
N GLU A 267 13.37 -28.91 9.20
CA GLU A 267 12.08 -28.25 9.43
C GLU A 267 11.81 -27.05 8.51
N PHE A 268 12.88 -26.40 8.04
CA PHE A 268 12.83 -25.26 7.12
C PHE A 268 12.96 -25.67 5.65
N LYS A 269 13.19 -26.96 5.34
CA LYS A 269 13.30 -27.48 3.97
C LYS A 269 11.92 -27.73 3.31
N ASP A 270 10.83 -27.48 4.02
CA ASP A 270 9.50 -27.52 3.42
C ASP A 270 9.36 -26.40 2.36
N LYS A 271 9.03 -26.78 1.11
CA LYS A 271 8.80 -25.85 -0.01
C LYS A 271 7.85 -24.71 0.36
N LYS A 272 6.76 -25.02 1.08
CA LYS A 272 5.78 -24.02 1.50
C LYS A 272 6.40 -22.98 2.43
N HIS A 273 7.26 -23.44 3.33
CA HIS A 273 7.91 -22.58 4.31
C HIS A 273 8.95 -21.66 3.66
N ILE A 274 9.73 -22.19 2.70
CA ILE A 274 10.67 -21.41 1.89
C ILE A 274 9.93 -20.36 1.08
N ALA A 275 8.87 -20.74 0.36
CA ALA A 275 8.06 -19.82 -0.44
C ALA A 275 7.45 -18.69 0.42
N ASN A 276 6.89 -19.01 1.59
CA ASN A 276 6.33 -18.01 2.50
C ASN A 276 7.41 -17.06 3.04
N SER A 277 8.56 -17.59 3.44
CA SER A 277 9.68 -16.78 3.94
C SER A 277 10.29 -15.90 2.84
N LEU A 278 10.30 -16.39 1.59
CA LEU A 278 10.66 -15.61 0.42
C LEU A 278 9.64 -14.49 0.18
N LYS A 279 8.33 -14.76 0.21
CA LYS A 279 7.28 -13.74 0.06
C LYS A 279 7.44 -12.62 1.09
N GLU A 280 7.65 -12.95 2.37
CA GLU A 280 7.94 -11.95 3.42
C GLU A 280 9.17 -11.09 3.09
N HIS A 281 10.20 -11.71 2.51
CA HIS A 281 11.40 -10.97 2.09
C HIS A 281 11.14 -10.11 0.86
N LEU A 282 10.45 -10.62 -0.15
CA LEU A 282 10.08 -9.90 -1.37
C LEU A 282 9.21 -8.69 -1.04
N ASP A 283 8.23 -8.79 -0.15
CA ASP A 283 7.45 -7.64 0.33
C ASP A 283 8.35 -6.50 0.85
N TYR A 284 9.43 -6.84 1.55
CA TYR A 284 10.41 -5.85 1.99
C TYR A 284 11.20 -5.26 0.82
N ILE A 285 11.61 -6.07 -0.16
CA ILE A 285 12.30 -5.62 -1.36
C ILE A 285 11.37 -4.74 -2.22
N ASP A 286 10.12 -5.13 -2.45
CA ASP A 286 9.09 -4.39 -3.18
C ASP A 286 8.92 -2.99 -2.58
N ASN A 287 8.73 -2.92 -1.25
CA ASN A 287 8.65 -1.64 -0.54
C ASN A 287 9.90 -0.77 -0.76
N LYS A 288 11.09 -1.39 -0.74
CA LYS A 288 12.36 -0.67 -0.99
C LYS A 288 12.49 -0.24 -2.45
N TYR A 289 12.11 -1.08 -3.40
CA TYR A 289 12.11 -0.82 -4.83
C TYR A 289 11.21 0.36 -5.18
N ILE A 290 9.94 0.31 -4.75
CA ILE A 290 8.97 1.40 -4.88
C ILE A 290 9.53 2.66 -4.22
N SER A 291 10.13 2.53 -3.03
CA SER A 291 10.69 3.67 -2.30
C SER A 291 11.80 4.42 -3.06
N GLN A 292 12.64 3.68 -3.76
CA GLN A 292 13.76 4.23 -4.52
C GLN A 292 13.33 4.77 -5.88
N ARG A 293 12.35 4.13 -6.54
CA ARG A 293 11.91 4.51 -7.88
C ARG A 293 11.00 5.74 -7.90
N ALA A 294 10.18 5.94 -6.87
CA ALA A 294 9.31 7.12 -6.79
C ALA A 294 10.07 8.43 -6.42
N GLY A 295 11.41 8.45 -6.50
CA GLY A 295 12.25 9.65 -6.45
C GLY A 295 12.42 10.32 -5.08
N ALA A 296 11.44 10.19 -4.20
CA ALA A 296 11.49 10.54 -2.79
C ALA A 296 10.20 10.01 -2.17
N VAL A 297 10.15 8.71 -1.83
CA VAL A 297 9.00 8.22 -1.08
C VAL A 297 8.92 9.01 0.20
N ILE A 298 7.81 9.77 0.29
CA ILE A 298 7.17 10.19 1.53
C ILE A 298 7.42 9.06 2.53
N SER A 299 8.37 9.25 3.46
CA SER A 299 8.80 8.17 4.33
C SER A 299 7.57 7.47 4.92
N LYS A 300 7.62 6.15 5.17
CA LYS A 300 6.49 5.44 5.81
C LYS A 300 5.93 6.21 7.02
N GLU A 301 6.82 6.90 7.72
CA GLU A 301 6.47 7.87 8.76
C GLU A 301 5.68 9.08 8.24
N ARG A 302 6.13 9.79 7.21
CA ARG A 302 5.36 10.87 6.55
C ARG A 302 4.00 10.37 6.05
N GLN A 303 3.90 9.17 5.46
CA GLN A 303 2.62 8.61 5.02
C GLN A 303 1.70 8.32 6.21
N SER A 304 2.24 7.71 7.27
CA SER A 304 1.51 7.50 8.53
C SER A 304 1.03 8.83 9.13
N ARG A 305 1.86 9.88 9.11
CA ARG A 305 1.47 11.24 9.54
C ARG A 305 0.37 11.82 8.65
N ILE A 306 0.44 11.64 7.33
CA ILE A 306 -0.61 12.05 6.38
C ILE A 306 -1.93 11.34 6.70
N SER A 307 -1.93 10.00 6.81
CA SER A 307 -3.13 9.22 7.13
C SER A 307 -3.73 9.60 8.48
N ARG A 308 -2.91 9.80 9.51
CA ARG A 308 -3.38 10.28 10.83
C ARG A 308 -4.02 11.66 10.74
N ARG A 309 -3.43 12.58 9.99
CA ARG A 309 -3.99 13.93 9.76
C ARG A 309 -5.32 13.87 9.01
N LYS A 310 -5.37 13.07 7.94
CA LYS A 310 -6.58 12.84 7.12
C LYS A 310 -7.72 12.31 7.98
N ARG A 311 -7.45 11.28 8.78
CA ARG A 311 -8.40 10.71 9.74
C ARG A 311 -8.87 11.72 10.78
N LYS A 312 -7.95 12.45 11.40
CA LYS A 312 -8.32 13.45 12.42
C LYS A 312 -9.19 14.56 11.82
N LEU A 313 -8.85 15.02 10.62
CA LEU A 313 -9.65 16.00 9.90
C LEU A 313 -11.05 15.47 9.57
N TYR A 314 -11.16 14.23 9.11
CA TYR A 314 -12.44 13.58 8.92
C TYR A 314 -13.28 13.58 10.20
N GLU A 315 -12.70 13.10 11.31
CA GLU A 315 -13.36 13.06 12.62
C GLU A 315 -13.81 14.47 13.05
N ASP A 316 -12.93 15.48 12.95
CA ASP A 316 -13.26 16.86 13.29
C ASP A 316 -14.44 17.40 12.46
N ARG A 317 -14.42 17.18 11.14
CA ARG A 317 -15.49 17.64 10.24
C ARG A 317 -16.80 16.94 10.54
N ARG A 318 -16.77 15.63 10.70
CA ARG A 318 -17.96 14.83 11.05
C ARG A 318 -18.55 15.32 12.37
N ASP A 319 -17.74 15.44 13.42
CA ASP A 319 -18.21 15.87 14.74
C ASP A 319 -18.77 17.31 14.69
N ALA A 320 -18.14 18.21 13.92
CA ALA A 320 -18.64 19.57 13.71
C ALA A 320 -19.98 19.58 12.95
N MET A 321 -20.13 18.76 11.91
CA MET A 321 -21.38 18.69 11.15
C MET A 321 -22.50 18.05 11.95
N VAL A 322 -22.23 17.00 12.72
CA VAL A 322 -23.21 16.41 13.66
C VAL A 322 -23.75 17.46 14.62
N LYS A 323 -22.87 18.34 15.13
CA LYS A 323 -23.25 19.38 16.07
C LYS A 323 -24.01 20.55 15.44
N GLU A 324 -23.52 21.07 14.32
CA GLU A 324 -23.99 22.34 13.75
C GLU A 324 -25.04 22.16 12.65
N LYS A 325 -25.00 21.03 11.92
CA LYS A 325 -25.93 20.70 10.83
C LYS A 325 -26.25 19.19 10.82
N PRO A 326 -26.98 18.68 11.81
CA PRO A 326 -27.25 17.24 11.97
C PRO A 326 -27.91 16.60 10.74
N GLN A 327 -28.65 17.35 9.92
CA GLN A 327 -29.21 16.90 8.65
C GLN A 327 -28.16 16.37 7.65
N HIS A 328 -26.88 16.74 7.82
CA HIS A 328 -25.76 16.28 7.00
C HIS A 328 -24.91 15.20 7.66
N ALA A 329 -25.21 14.79 8.89
CA ALA A 329 -24.40 13.84 9.62
C ALA A 329 -24.29 12.48 8.92
N TRP A 330 -25.38 12.00 8.30
CA TRP A 330 -25.37 10.77 7.50
C TRP A 330 -24.35 10.83 6.35
N LEU A 331 -24.33 11.92 5.59
CA LEU A 331 -23.40 12.08 4.47
C LEU A 331 -21.93 12.06 4.95
N PHE A 332 -21.63 12.74 6.05
CA PHE A 332 -20.29 12.74 6.64
C PHE A 332 -19.91 11.38 7.26
N HIS A 333 -20.88 10.58 7.70
CA HIS A 333 -20.62 9.20 8.09
C HIS A 333 -20.23 8.36 6.86
N SER A 334 -21.05 8.39 5.80
CA SER A 334 -20.89 7.58 4.60
C SER A 334 -19.62 7.88 3.81
N MET A 335 -19.14 9.12 3.81
CA MET A 335 -18.00 9.52 2.97
C MET A 335 -16.63 9.00 3.43
N GLY A 336 -16.51 8.57 4.69
CA GLY A 336 -15.27 8.03 5.24
C GLY A 336 -14.06 8.98 5.21
N THR A 337 -12.88 8.43 5.53
CA THR A 337 -11.63 9.21 5.51
C THR A 337 -11.16 9.49 4.09
N GLU A 338 -11.64 8.73 3.13
CA GLU A 338 -11.34 8.73 1.71
C GLU A 338 -11.79 10.05 1.06
N ALA A 339 -12.96 10.56 1.47
CA ALA A 339 -13.54 11.82 0.98
C ALA A 339 -12.81 13.09 1.44
N VAL A 340 -11.86 12.97 2.36
CA VAL A 340 -11.08 14.11 2.86
C VAL A 340 -9.82 14.28 2.03
N SER A 341 -9.48 15.48 1.58
CA SER A 341 -8.22 15.71 0.86
C SER A 341 -7.02 15.52 1.78
N SER A 342 -5.93 14.96 1.27
CA SER A 342 -4.65 15.02 1.98
C SER A 342 -4.23 16.48 2.10
N ASP A 343 -4.02 16.96 3.33
CA ASP A 343 -3.35 18.24 3.57
C ASP A 343 -1.84 18.00 3.44
N ASP A 344 -1.36 17.87 2.20
CA ASP A 344 0.06 17.86 1.92
C ASP A 344 0.59 19.29 1.96
N SER A 345 1.49 19.52 2.90
CA SER A 345 2.31 20.72 2.89
C SER A 345 3.51 20.43 2.00
N ASP A 346 3.51 20.99 0.79
CA ASP A 346 4.65 20.95 -0.13
C ASP A 346 5.93 21.50 0.53
N GLN A 347 5.80 22.29 1.60
CA GLN A 347 6.90 22.90 2.32
C GLN A 347 6.77 22.67 3.84
N GLU A 348 7.08 21.46 4.33
CA GLU A 348 7.33 21.30 5.77
C GLU A 348 8.60 22.05 6.23
N ALA A 349 9.47 22.46 5.29
CA ALA A 349 10.75 23.13 5.56
C ALA A 349 10.58 24.58 6.06
N ASP A 350 9.56 25.32 5.60
CA ASP A 350 9.37 26.72 5.99
C ASP A 350 8.53 26.86 7.26
N ALA A 351 9.22 26.82 8.40
CA ALA A 351 8.65 26.78 9.74
C ALA A 351 7.80 28.00 10.14
N LYS A 352 7.87 29.13 9.41
CA LYS A 352 7.30 30.40 9.88
C LYS A 352 5.78 30.50 9.69
N ARG A 353 5.20 29.90 8.65
CA ARG A 353 3.74 29.87 8.43
C ARG A 353 3.33 28.60 7.67
N LYS A 354 2.90 27.57 8.41
CA LYS A 354 2.35 26.35 7.80
C LYS A 354 0.98 26.65 7.19
N VAL A 355 0.98 27.10 5.95
CA VAL A 355 -0.21 27.22 5.11
C VAL A 355 -0.43 25.87 4.44
N PHE A 356 -1.60 25.28 4.65
CA PHE A 356 -1.96 24.01 4.03
C PHE A 356 -2.84 24.31 2.83
N ARG A 357 -2.42 23.85 1.66
CA ARG A 357 -3.22 24.00 0.44
C ARG A 357 -4.25 22.89 0.41
N ARG A 358 -5.50 23.24 0.11
CA ARG A 358 -6.54 22.26 -0.14
C ARG A 358 -6.33 21.68 -1.53
N THR A 359 -6.01 20.40 -1.59
CA THR A 359 -5.92 19.67 -2.85
C THR A 359 -7.32 19.45 -3.43
N ARG A 360 -7.55 19.93 -4.65
CA ARG A 360 -8.78 19.66 -5.40
C ARG A 360 -8.76 18.20 -5.83
N VAL A 361 -9.85 17.50 -5.56
CA VAL A 361 -10.01 16.09 -5.92
C VAL A 361 -10.98 16.00 -7.10
N PRO A 362 -10.56 15.47 -8.27
CA PRO A 362 -11.35 15.48 -9.51
C PRO A 362 -12.76 14.92 -9.38
N TRP A 363 -12.92 13.83 -8.62
CA TRP A 363 -14.20 13.15 -8.52
C TRP A 363 -15.26 13.90 -7.73
N ARG A 364 -14.90 14.91 -6.92
CA ARG A 364 -15.86 15.60 -6.04
C ARG A 364 -16.59 16.68 -6.81
N SER A 365 -17.92 16.64 -6.78
CA SER A 365 -18.74 17.73 -7.30
C SER A 365 -18.44 19.03 -6.56
N LYS A 366 -18.61 20.17 -7.25
CA LYS A 366 -18.42 21.49 -6.64
C LYS A 366 -19.26 21.67 -5.37
N LYS A 367 -20.54 21.26 -5.41
CA LYS A 367 -21.47 21.40 -4.26
C LYS A 367 -21.00 20.60 -3.05
N PHE A 368 -20.54 19.36 -3.25
CA PHE A 368 -20.03 18.54 -2.16
C PHE A 368 -18.73 19.10 -1.56
N ARG A 369 -17.84 19.63 -2.41
CA ARG A 369 -16.64 20.33 -1.97
C ARG A 369 -16.97 21.57 -1.12
N ASP A 370 -17.92 22.38 -1.58
CA ASP A 370 -18.34 23.60 -0.88
C ASP A 370 -18.91 23.25 0.52
N LEU A 371 -19.71 22.18 0.64
CA LEU A 371 -20.18 21.68 1.93
C LEU A 371 -19.04 21.24 2.86
N GLN A 372 -17.99 20.57 2.34
CA GLN A 372 -16.81 20.24 3.15
C GLN A 372 -16.04 21.48 3.61
N TYR A 373 -16.05 22.56 2.84
CA TYR A 373 -15.41 23.82 3.20
C TYR A 373 -16.20 24.56 4.28
N GLU A 374 -17.52 24.48 4.22
CA GLU A 374 -18.39 24.95 5.30
C GLU A 374 -18.10 24.20 6.61
N ALA A 375 -17.95 22.87 6.55
CA ALA A 375 -17.54 22.05 7.70
C ALA A 375 -16.21 22.51 8.32
N ASP A 376 -15.23 22.93 7.51
CA ASP A 376 -13.98 23.50 8.02
C ASP A 376 -14.21 24.79 8.82
N GLY A 377 -15.19 25.61 8.43
CA GLY A 377 -15.61 26.81 9.18
C GLY A 377 -16.14 26.46 10.57
N TYR A 378 -17.02 25.46 10.65
CA TYR A 378 -17.54 24.96 11.93
C TYR A 378 -16.45 24.33 12.81
N VAL A 379 -15.50 23.58 12.22
CA VAL A 379 -14.34 23.05 12.95
C VAL A 379 -13.49 24.20 13.53
N ALA A 380 -13.30 25.28 12.77
CA ALA A 380 -12.56 26.44 13.24
C ALA A 380 -13.29 27.16 14.39
N ALA A 381 -14.60 27.36 14.27
CA ALA A 381 -15.44 27.96 15.32
C ALA A 381 -15.45 27.12 16.60
N ASN A 382 -15.66 25.80 16.48
CA ASN A 382 -15.68 24.85 17.60
C ASN A 382 -14.34 24.73 18.33
N ARG A 383 -13.23 25.15 17.71
CA ARG A 383 -11.89 25.17 18.32
C ARG A 383 -11.53 26.50 18.97
N GLN A 384 -12.34 27.54 18.80
CA GLN A 384 -12.12 28.79 19.52
C GLN A 384 -12.38 28.56 21.01
N PRO A 385 -11.52 29.10 21.90
CA PRO A 385 -11.83 29.06 23.32
C PRO A 385 -13.11 29.82 23.59
N LEU A 386 -13.95 29.27 24.47
CA LEU A 386 -15.06 30.02 25.06
C LEU A 386 -14.53 31.28 25.73
N ILE A 387 -15.29 32.38 25.65
CA ILE A 387 -14.92 33.65 26.28
C ILE A 387 -14.64 33.41 27.77
N GLY A 388 -13.51 33.93 28.25
CA GLY A 388 -13.04 33.74 29.63
C GLY A 388 -12.31 32.43 29.90
N LYS A 389 -12.28 31.47 28.96
CA LYS A 389 -11.47 30.25 29.09
C LYS A 389 -10.11 30.42 28.43
N ARG A 390 -9.08 29.87 29.08
CA ARG A 390 -7.74 29.80 28.47
C ARG A 390 -7.81 29.00 27.18
N ARG A 391 -7.14 29.49 26.14
CA ARG A 391 -6.92 28.75 24.90
C ARG A 391 -6.38 27.36 25.20
N ASN A 392 -7.04 26.32 24.66
CA ASN A 392 -6.58 24.94 24.76
C ASN A 392 -5.10 24.85 24.35
N ALA A 393 -4.27 24.29 25.24
CA ALA A 393 -2.86 24.10 24.96
C ALA A 393 -2.72 23.13 23.77
N GLY A 394 -2.21 23.61 22.65
CA GLY A 394 -2.12 22.83 21.42
C GLY A 394 -1.69 23.65 20.20
N SER A 395 -1.46 22.96 19.09
CA SER A 395 -1.16 23.60 17.81
C SER A 395 -2.33 24.48 17.38
N LYS A 396 -2.05 25.71 16.94
CA LYS A 396 -3.09 26.60 16.38
C LYS A 396 -3.79 25.89 15.21
N PRO A 397 -5.10 26.10 15.01
CA PRO A 397 -5.78 25.64 13.81
C PRO A 397 -4.97 26.04 12.58
N ARG A 398 -4.76 25.06 11.71
CA ARG A 398 -3.97 25.23 10.49
C ARG A 398 -4.77 26.14 9.56
N ARG A 399 -4.12 27.19 9.03
CA ARG A 399 -4.73 28.01 7.99
C ARG A 399 -4.72 27.20 6.70
N ARG A 400 -5.92 26.91 6.19
CA ARG A 400 -6.11 26.34 4.86
C ARG A 400 -6.34 27.43 3.84
N VAL A 401 -5.74 27.27 2.68
CA VAL A 401 -5.98 28.09 1.49
C VAL A 401 -6.32 27.15 0.36
N ASP A 402 -7.12 27.58 -0.58
CA ASP A 402 -7.38 26.78 -1.77
C ASP A 402 -6.07 26.64 -2.57
N GLY A 403 -5.78 25.43 -3.01
CA GLY A 403 -4.66 25.18 -3.90
C GLY A 403 -4.93 25.75 -5.29
N ASP A 404 -3.88 25.93 -6.07
CA ASP A 404 -4.03 26.21 -7.50
C ASP A 404 -4.66 24.99 -8.19
N ASP A 405 -5.57 25.22 -9.14
CA ASP A 405 -6.22 24.18 -9.93
C ASP A 405 -5.20 23.34 -10.72
N SER A 406 -4.02 23.89 -10.99
CA SER A 406 -2.89 23.18 -11.61
C SER A 406 -2.34 22.02 -10.76
N GLN A 407 -2.54 22.03 -9.44
CA GLN A 407 -2.06 21.00 -8.51
C GLN A 407 -3.08 19.86 -8.33
N THR A 408 -3.69 19.43 -9.44
CA THR A 408 -4.61 18.29 -9.40
C THR A 408 -3.79 16.99 -9.25
N PRO A 409 -3.98 16.21 -8.18
CA PRO A 409 -3.26 14.95 -7.99
C PRO A 409 -3.57 14.01 -9.15
N HIS A 410 -2.55 13.28 -9.62
CA HIS A 410 -2.72 12.32 -10.71
C HIS A 410 -3.82 11.31 -10.35
N SER A 411 -4.81 11.14 -11.24
CA SER A 411 -6.08 10.48 -10.90
C SER A 411 -5.93 9.05 -10.42
N ARG A 412 -4.82 8.37 -10.77
CA ARG A 412 -4.57 6.95 -10.45
C ARG A 412 -4.42 6.62 -8.98
N GLU A 413 -4.16 7.59 -8.10
CA GLU A 413 -3.92 7.32 -6.67
C GLU A 413 -5.10 7.69 -5.75
N LEU A 414 -6.20 8.18 -6.30
CA LEU A 414 -7.30 8.69 -5.50
C LEU A 414 -8.29 7.58 -5.14
N THR A 415 -8.31 7.17 -3.88
CA THR A 415 -9.38 6.33 -3.34
C THR A 415 -10.69 7.11 -3.31
N VAL A 416 -11.71 6.59 -3.99
CA VAL A 416 -13.06 7.17 -4.05
C VAL A 416 -13.97 6.41 -3.09
N PRO A 417 -14.72 7.08 -2.19
CA PRO A 417 -15.71 6.42 -1.37
C PRO A 417 -16.83 5.84 -2.24
N ALA A 418 -17.19 4.59 -1.97
CA ALA A 418 -18.38 3.97 -2.52
C ALA A 418 -19.63 4.37 -1.73
N GLY A 419 -20.81 4.28 -2.34
CA GLY A 419 -22.09 4.48 -1.65
C GLY A 419 -22.48 5.93 -1.38
N LEU A 420 -21.94 6.90 -2.13
CA LEU A 420 -22.39 8.30 -2.03
C LEU A 420 -23.54 8.60 -3.02
N PRO A 421 -24.37 9.62 -2.74
CA PRO A 421 -25.35 10.14 -3.69
C PRO A 421 -24.71 10.59 -5.01
N ARG A 422 -25.44 10.40 -6.12
CA ARG A 422 -24.98 10.67 -7.49
C ARG A 422 -24.39 12.07 -7.68
N ASN A 423 -25.01 13.09 -7.07
CA ASN A 423 -24.58 14.48 -7.18
C ASN A 423 -23.41 14.87 -6.24
N CYS A 424 -22.86 13.93 -5.46
CA CYS A 424 -21.58 14.10 -4.77
C CYS A 424 -20.38 13.91 -5.71
N TYR A 425 -20.59 13.22 -6.82
CA TYR A 425 -19.59 12.97 -7.85
C TYR A 425 -19.67 14.02 -8.95
N ASP A 426 -18.52 14.43 -9.46
CA ASP A 426 -18.38 15.30 -10.62
C ASP A 426 -18.78 14.55 -11.90
N ASP A 427 -19.63 15.16 -12.72
CA ASP A 427 -20.20 14.51 -13.92
C ASP A 427 -19.13 14.27 -14.99
N ASP A 428 -18.22 15.23 -15.21
CA ASP A 428 -17.13 15.09 -16.17
C ASP A 428 -16.21 13.94 -15.76
N TRP A 429 -15.87 13.86 -14.47
CA TRP A 429 -15.08 12.74 -13.95
C TRP A 429 -15.78 11.39 -14.09
N LYS A 430 -17.08 11.29 -13.78
CA LYS A 430 -17.84 10.02 -13.97
C LYS A 430 -17.79 9.54 -15.41
N ASN A 431 -17.87 10.45 -16.37
CA ASN A 431 -17.81 10.12 -17.80
C ASN A 431 -16.44 9.57 -18.24
N THR A 432 -15.39 9.72 -17.42
CA THR A 432 -14.07 9.12 -17.69
C THR A 432 -13.93 7.68 -17.21
N LEU A 433 -14.88 7.18 -16.42
CA LEU A 433 -14.82 5.85 -15.82
C LEU A 433 -15.39 4.77 -16.74
N THR A 434 -14.87 3.55 -16.61
CA THR A 434 -15.48 2.37 -17.21
C THR A 434 -16.75 1.95 -16.46
N GLU A 435 -17.63 1.17 -17.09
CA GLU A 435 -18.86 0.65 -16.48
C GLU A 435 -18.56 -0.15 -15.19
N GLU A 436 -17.55 -1.04 -15.23
CA GLU A 436 -17.10 -1.80 -14.06
C GLU A 436 -16.65 -0.89 -12.89
N GLN A 437 -15.98 0.22 -13.20
CA GLN A 437 -15.56 1.19 -12.18
C GLN A 437 -16.77 1.92 -11.59
N LEU A 438 -17.75 2.29 -12.40
CA LEU A 438 -19.00 2.91 -11.95
C LEU A 438 -19.80 1.96 -11.06
N GLU A 439 -19.92 0.68 -11.44
CA GLU A 439 -20.57 -0.35 -10.61
C GLU A 439 -19.87 -0.51 -9.26
N GLY A 440 -18.53 -0.54 -9.26
CA GLY A 440 -17.72 -0.63 -8.05
C GLY A 440 -17.90 0.54 -7.07
N LEU A 441 -18.34 1.71 -7.54
CA LEU A 441 -18.64 2.87 -6.69
C LEU A 441 -19.97 2.73 -5.94
N GLN A 442 -20.87 1.83 -6.34
CA GLN A 442 -22.19 1.65 -5.71
C GLN A 442 -22.93 3.00 -5.54
N ILE A 443 -22.91 3.83 -6.59
CA ILE A 443 -23.49 5.18 -6.55
C ILE A 443 -24.98 5.06 -6.20
N ILE A 444 -25.41 5.80 -5.18
CA ILE A 444 -26.83 5.86 -4.84
C ILE A 444 -27.48 6.77 -5.88
N ASP A 445 -28.43 6.22 -6.64
CA ASP A 445 -29.19 6.96 -7.67
C ASP A 445 -30.22 7.90 -7.04
N MET A 446 -29.70 8.88 -6.31
CA MET A 446 -30.45 9.97 -5.72
C MET A 446 -29.59 11.21 -5.61
N ASP A 447 -30.23 12.36 -5.65
CA ASP A 447 -29.59 13.64 -5.44
C ASP A 447 -29.67 14.04 -3.96
N TYR A 448 -28.51 14.36 -3.39
CA TYR A 448 -28.41 14.92 -2.05
C TYR A 448 -28.75 16.42 -2.04
N ASP A 449 -29.62 16.85 -1.14
CA ASP A 449 -29.86 18.27 -0.91
C ASP A 449 -28.76 18.85 0.00
N PHE A 450 -27.80 19.57 -0.61
CA PHE A 450 -26.70 20.20 0.12
C PHE A 450 -27.12 21.39 0.99
N ILE A 451 -28.36 21.89 0.85
CA ILE A 451 -28.89 23.01 1.63
C ILE A 451 -29.64 22.50 2.85
N ASN A 452 -30.67 21.70 2.62
CA ASN A 452 -31.57 21.22 3.69
C ASN A 452 -31.09 19.91 4.32
N GLY A 453 -30.07 19.29 3.72
CA GLY A 453 -29.70 17.92 4.03
C GLY A 453 -30.75 16.93 3.57
N TYR A 454 -30.41 15.66 3.66
CA TYR A 454 -31.36 14.59 3.46
C TYR A 454 -30.99 13.47 4.43
N ASN A 455 -31.99 13.03 5.18
CA ASN A 455 -31.87 11.81 5.96
C ASN A 455 -32.68 10.73 5.25
N PRO A 456 -32.04 9.74 4.59
CA PRO A 456 -32.78 8.70 3.91
C PRO A 456 -33.75 8.02 4.88
N PRO A 457 -35.05 7.92 4.52
CA PRO A 457 -36.01 7.21 5.36
C PRO A 457 -35.51 5.79 5.57
N GLY A 458 -35.41 5.37 6.84
CA GLY A 458 -34.88 4.05 7.22
C GLY A 458 -33.39 4.00 7.58
N ARG A 459 -32.65 5.11 7.54
CA ARG A 459 -31.28 5.18 8.09
C ARG A 459 -31.22 6.19 9.23
N SER A 460 -31.55 5.80 10.47
CA SER A 460 -31.21 6.66 11.60
C SER A 460 -29.70 6.76 11.78
N ILE A 461 -29.27 7.93 12.24
CA ILE A 461 -27.87 8.34 12.40
C ILE A 461 -27.30 7.81 13.69
#